data_AF-A0A4P9W309-F1
#
_entry.id   AF-A0A4P9W309-F1
#
_cell.length_a   1.000
_cell.length_b   1.000
_cell.length_c   1.000
_cell.angle_alpha   90.00
_cell.angle_beta   90.00
_cell.angle_gamma   90.00
#
_symmetry.space_group_name_H-M   'P 1'
#
loop_
_entity.id
_entity.type
_entity.pdbx_description
1 polymer ?
#
loop_
_entity_poly.entity_id
_entity_poly.type
_entity_poly.pdbx_seq_one_letter_code
_entity_poly.pdbx_strand_id
1 'polypeptide(L)'
;MLLRGSVLRNIDAIVGLVLYTGQNTKVMLNSGETPSKRSMVEKQMNLQVRVVGSCDELRNPHRHVHPCAILETIYLHIWILDDTPWVDPTQSPVAAGIFTFGAILMMLPNFVPTSLYITIEGVRTIQASGLNASERAAADAIATAELTNALQTHVPTRYIAPRSTFLAANLPALLVSPQFKPLHDFFTILAVCHTAPNPTLTQLDTGRVDVGYSAQSPDEQALVAGARDVGFAFVERRLDEM
;
A
#
# COMPACT_ATOMS: atom_id res chain seq x y z
N MET A 1 3.69 4.07 -32.48
CA MET A 1 3.97 2.73 -31.89
C MET A 1 3.35 2.68 -30.50
N LEU A 2 2.50 1.69 -30.21
CA LEU A 2 1.90 1.51 -28.89
C LEU A 2 2.81 0.64 -28.03
N LEU A 3 3.04 1.05 -26.79
CA LEU A 3 3.95 0.38 -25.87
C LEU A 3 3.15 -0.46 -24.87
N ARG A 4 3.74 -1.60 -24.46
CA ARG A 4 3.21 -2.38 -23.33
C ARG A 4 3.13 -1.48 -22.09
N GLY A 5 1.98 -1.47 -21.41
CA GLY A 5 1.75 -0.64 -20.22
C GLY A 5 1.11 0.73 -20.51
N SER A 6 1.01 1.13 -21.78
CA SER A 6 0.16 2.25 -22.18
C SER A 6 -1.30 1.79 -22.22
N VAL A 7 -2.19 2.57 -21.59
CA VAL A 7 -3.64 2.34 -21.64
C VAL A 7 -4.22 3.19 -22.77
N LEU A 8 -4.91 2.56 -23.72
CA LEU A 8 -5.67 3.29 -24.74
C LEU A 8 -6.88 3.94 -24.09
N ARG A 9 -7.09 5.22 -24.38
CA ARG A 9 -8.22 6.02 -23.89
C ARG A 9 -8.83 6.79 -25.06
N ASN A 10 -10.12 7.10 -24.95
CA ASN A 10 -10.84 7.97 -25.89
C ASN A 10 -10.91 7.45 -27.35
N ILE A 11 -10.87 6.12 -27.55
CA ILE A 11 -11.01 5.44 -28.86
C ILE A 11 -11.72 4.09 -28.62
N ASP A 12 -12.66 3.70 -29.49
CA ASP A 12 -13.44 2.47 -29.33
C ASP A 12 -12.65 1.19 -29.64
N ALA A 13 -11.94 1.17 -30.77
CA ALA A 13 -11.13 0.04 -31.19
C ALA A 13 -9.95 0.49 -32.07
N ILE A 14 -8.87 -0.28 -32.03
CA ILE A 14 -7.73 -0.12 -32.92
C ILE A 14 -7.37 -1.46 -33.56
N VAL A 15 -6.85 -1.42 -34.78
CA VAL A 15 -6.22 -2.57 -35.43
C VAL A 15 -4.73 -2.31 -35.50
N GLY A 16 -3.91 -3.25 -35.02
CA GLY A 16 -2.47 -3.08 -34.96
C GLY A 16 -1.70 -4.40 -35.07
N LEU A 17 -0.47 -4.32 -35.55
CA LEU A 17 0.47 -5.44 -35.63
C LEU A 17 1.35 -5.50 -34.38
N VAL A 18 1.43 -6.68 -33.75
CA VAL A 18 2.29 -6.90 -32.58
C VAL A 18 3.72 -7.15 -33.05
N LEU A 19 4.64 -6.21 -32.76
CA LEU A 19 6.06 -6.33 -33.11
C LEU A 19 6.92 -6.98 -32.01
N TYR A 20 6.59 -6.74 -30.73
CA TYR A 20 7.37 -7.22 -29.58
C TYR A 20 6.44 -7.81 -28.51
N THR A 21 6.83 -8.96 -27.94
CA THR A 21 6.06 -9.67 -26.89
C THR A 21 6.93 -9.96 -25.67
N GLY A 22 6.30 -10.14 -24.50
CA GLY A 22 6.98 -10.59 -23.27
C GLY A 22 8.16 -9.71 -22.83
N GLN A 23 9.33 -10.34 -22.68
CA GLN A 23 10.58 -9.68 -22.25
C GLN A 23 11.20 -8.75 -23.29
N ASN A 24 10.82 -8.88 -24.57
CA ASN A 24 11.31 -8.04 -25.65
C ASN A 24 10.58 -6.68 -25.74
N THR A 25 9.57 -6.45 -24.88
CA THR A 25 8.86 -5.16 -24.84
C THR A 25 9.74 -4.09 -24.20
N LYS A 26 9.73 -2.86 -24.73
CA LYS A 26 10.56 -1.75 -24.22
C LYS A 26 10.44 -1.52 -22.71
N VAL A 27 9.22 -1.66 -22.16
CA VAL A 27 9.00 -1.53 -20.71
C VAL A 27 9.66 -2.65 -19.92
N MET A 28 9.67 -3.87 -20.45
CA MET A 28 10.32 -5.00 -19.80
C MET A 28 11.85 -4.96 -19.94
N LEU A 29 12.36 -4.46 -21.06
CA LEU A 29 13.80 -4.20 -21.25
C LEU A 29 14.34 -3.13 -20.31
N ASN A 30 13.49 -2.19 -19.89
CA ASN A 30 13.84 -1.16 -18.91
C ASN A 30 13.52 -1.58 -17.46
N SER A 31 12.75 -2.64 -17.24
CA SER A 31 12.50 -3.17 -15.90
C SER A 31 13.55 -4.20 -15.54
N GLY A 32 14.37 -3.92 -14.54
CA GLY A 32 15.25 -4.92 -13.94
C GLY A 32 14.46 -6.00 -13.19
N GLU A 33 15.13 -7.08 -12.80
CA GLU A 33 14.54 -8.08 -11.91
C GLU A 33 14.10 -7.44 -10.59
N THR A 34 12.90 -7.78 -10.12
CA THR A 34 12.36 -7.22 -8.88
C THR A 34 13.29 -7.59 -7.71
N PRO A 35 13.98 -6.62 -7.09
CA PRO A 35 14.89 -6.94 -6.00
C PRO A 35 14.08 -7.31 -4.76
N SER A 36 14.52 -8.35 -4.04
CA SER A 36 13.95 -8.67 -2.72
C SER A 36 14.30 -7.55 -1.74
N LYS A 37 13.30 -6.75 -1.35
CA LYS A 37 13.47 -5.69 -0.36
C LYS A 37 13.35 -6.27 1.04
N ARG A 38 14.47 -6.31 1.78
CA ARG A 38 14.49 -6.66 3.21
C ARG A 38 14.46 -5.40 4.07
N SER A 39 13.77 -5.44 5.20
CA SER A 39 13.63 -4.26 6.05
C SER A 39 14.93 -3.93 6.79
N MET A 40 15.17 -2.66 7.11
CA MET A 40 16.35 -2.27 7.89
C MET A 40 16.35 -2.89 9.29
N VAL A 41 15.17 -3.06 9.89
CA VAL A 41 14.99 -3.75 11.18
C VAL A 41 15.39 -5.22 11.08
N GLU A 42 15.10 -5.90 9.97
CA GLU A 42 15.53 -7.29 9.75
C GLU A 42 17.06 -7.39 9.65
N LYS A 43 17.70 -6.44 8.94
CA LYS A 43 19.18 -6.34 8.91
C LYS A 43 19.77 -6.09 10.30
N GLN A 44 19.12 -5.24 11.11
CA GLN A 44 19.55 -4.94 12.48
C GLN A 44 19.32 -6.09 13.45
N MET A 45 18.21 -6.83 13.31
CA MET A 45 17.91 -8.02 14.11
C MET A 45 18.95 -9.11 13.84
N ASN A 46 19.28 -9.37 12.57
CA ASN A 46 20.33 -10.33 12.21
C ASN A 46 21.71 -9.90 12.77
N LEU A 47 21.96 -8.58 12.84
CA LEU A 47 23.15 -8.05 13.48
C LEU A 47 23.13 -8.26 15.00
N GLN A 48 22.01 -8.03 15.67
CA GLN A 48 21.85 -8.28 17.11
C GLN A 48 21.99 -9.77 17.45
N VAL A 49 21.39 -10.66 16.66
CA VAL A 49 21.57 -12.13 16.82
C VAL A 49 23.04 -12.51 16.68
N ARG A 50 23.73 -11.97 15.67
CA ARG A 50 25.16 -12.23 15.47
C ARG A 50 26.01 -11.68 16.61
N VAL A 51 25.69 -10.47 17.10
CA VAL A 51 26.39 -9.86 18.24
C VAL A 51 26.14 -10.65 19.52
N VAL A 52 24.90 -11.03 19.82
CA VAL A 52 24.53 -11.81 21.01
C VAL A 52 25.18 -13.20 21.00
N GLY A 53 25.14 -13.92 19.87
CA GLY A 53 25.86 -15.19 19.73
C GLY A 53 27.37 -15.04 19.94
N SER A 54 27.98 -14.03 19.33
CA SER A 54 29.42 -13.78 19.50
C SER A 54 29.80 -13.26 20.90
N CYS A 55 28.93 -12.49 21.56
CA CYS A 55 29.17 -11.95 22.90
C CYS A 55 29.04 -13.02 23.98
N ASP A 56 28.18 -14.03 23.78
CA ASP A 56 28.09 -15.17 24.68
C ASP A 56 29.34 -16.05 24.65
N GLU A 57 29.90 -16.25 23.45
CA GLU A 57 31.18 -16.95 23.29
C GLU A 57 32.37 -16.13 23.82
N LEU A 58 32.36 -14.80 23.63
CA LEU A 58 33.50 -13.92 23.96
C LEU A 58 33.51 -13.43 25.41
N ARG A 59 32.35 -13.20 26.03
CA ARG A 59 32.28 -12.61 27.39
C ARG A 59 32.63 -13.60 28.49
N ASN A 60 32.62 -14.91 28.22
CA ASN A 60 32.99 -15.93 29.20
C ASN A 60 33.28 -17.31 28.56
N PRO A 61 34.43 -17.51 27.88
CA PRO A 61 34.81 -18.83 27.37
C PRO A 61 34.91 -19.88 28.51
N HIS A 62 35.24 -19.42 29.73
CA HIS A 62 35.39 -20.28 30.90
C HIS A 62 34.10 -20.57 31.68
N ARG A 63 33.00 -19.87 31.43
CA ARG A 63 31.77 -20.02 32.25
C ARG A 63 30.76 -21.04 31.69
N HIS A 64 30.91 -21.44 30.42
CA HIS A 64 29.99 -22.40 29.80
C HIS A 64 30.66 -23.72 29.44
N VAL A 65 31.90 -23.72 28.93
CA VAL A 65 32.53 -24.98 28.47
C VAL A 65 33.19 -25.75 29.62
N HIS A 66 33.81 -25.07 30.59
CA HIS A 66 34.49 -25.77 31.69
C HIS A 66 33.56 -26.24 32.82
N PRO A 67 32.68 -25.43 33.40
CA PRO A 67 31.82 -25.92 34.48
C PRO A 67 30.71 -26.82 33.95
N CYS A 68 30.22 -26.68 32.71
CA CYS A 68 29.20 -27.57 32.17
C CYS A 68 29.78 -28.96 31.86
N ALA A 69 30.96 -29.06 31.23
CA ALA A 69 31.63 -30.35 31.03
C ALA A 69 32.09 -31.01 32.34
N ILE A 70 32.54 -30.22 33.34
CA ILE A 70 32.93 -30.73 34.67
C ILE A 70 31.69 -31.15 35.48
N LEU A 71 30.62 -30.34 35.50
CA LEU A 71 29.35 -30.70 36.14
C LEU A 71 28.71 -31.90 35.46
N GLU A 72 28.76 -31.99 34.13
CA GLU A 72 28.20 -33.13 33.39
C GLU A 72 29.02 -34.40 33.62
N THR A 73 30.34 -34.31 33.77
CA THR A 73 31.18 -35.44 34.19
C THR A 73 30.87 -35.85 35.63
N ILE A 74 30.71 -34.90 36.56
CA ILE A 74 30.37 -35.16 37.97
C ILE A 74 28.94 -35.69 38.10
N TYR A 75 27.98 -35.11 37.38
CA TYR A 75 26.59 -35.57 37.35
C TYR A 75 26.52 -36.93 36.66
N LEU A 76 27.13 -37.19 35.51
CA LEU A 76 27.14 -38.53 34.93
C LEU A 76 27.74 -39.57 35.92
N HIS A 77 28.77 -39.20 36.69
CA HIS A 77 29.34 -40.06 37.73
C HIS A 77 28.37 -40.30 38.91
N ILE A 78 27.62 -39.28 39.35
CA ILE A 78 26.61 -39.38 40.41
C ILE A 78 25.35 -40.13 39.91
N TRP A 79 24.89 -39.86 38.70
CA TRP A 79 23.68 -40.44 38.10
C TRP A 79 23.88 -41.93 37.71
N ILE A 80 25.12 -42.35 37.41
CA ILE A 80 25.51 -43.76 37.30
C ILE A 80 25.49 -44.46 38.67
N LEU A 81 25.75 -43.75 39.77
CA LEU A 81 25.70 -44.29 41.14
C LEU A 81 24.28 -44.34 41.72
N ASP A 82 23.38 -43.44 41.30
CA ASP A 82 22.00 -43.30 41.80
C ASP A 82 20.91 -43.95 40.92
N ASP A 83 21.28 -44.82 39.98
CA ASP A 83 20.36 -45.68 39.18
C ASP A 83 19.19 -44.92 38.52
N THR A 84 19.53 -43.83 37.83
CA THR A 84 18.52 -42.89 37.32
C THR A 84 17.77 -43.40 36.09
N PRO A 85 16.44 -43.19 35.95
CA PRO A 85 15.62 -43.89 34.94
C PRO A 85 15.86 -43.51 33.48
N TRP A 86 16.55 -42.41 33.22
CA TRP A 86 16.64 -41.77 31.88
C TRP A 86 18.02 -41.92 31.22
N VAL A 87 18.98 -42.54 31.93
CA VAL A 87 20.34 -42.77 31.45
C VAL A 87 20.64 -44.25 31.65
N ASP A 88 20.67 -45.02 30.57
CA ASP A 88 21.03 -46.44 30.63
C ASP A 88 22.49 -46.58 31.08
N PRO A 89 22.79 -47.25 32.21
CA PRO A 89 24.16 -47.41 32.72
C PRO A 89 25.05 -48.30 31.83
N THR A 90 24.47 -48.91 30.78
CA THR A 90 25.16 -49.78 29.82
C THR A 90 25.67 -49.04 28.58
N GLN A 91 25.28 -47.78 28.37
CA GLN A 91 25.72 -46.99 27.22
C GLN A 91 27.12 -46.40 27.41
N SER A 92 27.85 -46.23 26.30
CA SER A 92 29.18 -45.62 26.37
C SER A 92 29.08 -44.17 26.87
N PRO A 93 30.04 -43.68 27.68
CA PRO A 93 30.02 -42.30 28.18
C PRO A 93 29.96 -41.25 27.06
N VAL A 94 30.48 -41.59 25.89
CA VAL A 94 30.42 -40.75 24.68
C VAL A 94 29.00 -40.68 24.12
N ALA A 95 28.27 -41.79 24.07
CA ALA A 95 26.88 -41.81 23.60
C ALA A 95 25.95 -41.04 24.56
N ALA A 96 26.16 -41.20 25.87
CA ALA A 96 25.43 -40.44 26.89
C ALA A 96 25.70 -38.92 26.78
N GLY A 97 26.97 -38.51 26.58
CA GLY A 97 27.31 -37.10 26.36
C GLY A 97 26.67 -36.51 25.10
N ILE A 98 26.56 -37.28 24.00
CA ILE A 98 25.89 -36.83 22.78
C ILE A 98 24.38 -36.61 23.02
N PHE A 99 23.74 -37.49 23.77
CA PHE A 99 22.31 -37.37 24.09
C PHE A 99 22.02 -36.15 24.98
N THR A 100 22.82 -35.96 26.04
CA THR A 100 22.69 -34.81 26.95
C THR A 100 23.03 -33.50 26.24
N PHE A 101 24.04 -33.47 25.37
CA PHE A 101 24.33 -32.34 24.50
C PHE A 101 23.12 -32.00 23.60
N GLY A 102 22.48 -33.00 23.01
CA GLY A 102 21.25 -32.83 22.23
C GLY A 102 20.09 -32.26 23.05
N ALA A 103 19.93 -32.69 24.31
CA ALA A 103 18.92 -32.18 25.23
C ALA A 103 19.16 -30.70 25.61
N ILE A 104 20.43 -30.29 25.77
CA ILE A 104 20.80 -28.90 26.02
C ILE A 104 20.48 -28.01 24.81
N LEU A 105 20.74 -28.48 23.58
CA LEU A 105 20.40 -27.74 22.35
C LEU A 105 18.88 -27.54 22.18
N MET A 106 18.07 -28.50 22.61
CA MET A 106 16.60 -28.38 22.63
C MET A 106 16.09 -27.30 23.61
N MET A 107 16.91 -26.88 24.59
CA MET A 107 16.59 -25.85 25.57
C MET A 107 17.01 -24.42 25.14
N LEU A 108 17.89 -24.31 24.12
CA LEU A 108 18.36 -23.06 23.53
C LEU A 108 17.36 -22.20 22.74
N PRO A 109 16.15 -22.64 22.32
CA PRO A 109 15.18 -21.78 21.62
C PRO A 109 14.75 -20.52 22.38
N ASN A 110 15.04 -20.44 23.69
CA ASN A 110 14.79 -19.27 24.51
C ASN A 110 15.79 -18.13 24.27
N PHE A 111 16.93 -18.39 23.62
CA PHE A 111 18.00 -17.41 23.44
C PHE A 111 17.84 -16.53 22.20
N VAL A 112 17.22 -17.07 21.16
CA VAL A 112 16.77 -16.30 19.98
C VAL A 112 15.25 -16.43 19.94
N PRO A 113 14.48 -15.43 20.41
CA PRO A 113 13.03 -15.54 20.44
C PRO A 113 12.50 -15.65 19.00
N THR A 114 12.14 -16.87 18.60
CA THR A 114 11.50 -17.16 17.31
C THR A 114 10.18 -16.41 17.16
N SER A 115 9.54 -16.11 18.30
CA SER A 115 8.34 -15.27 18.40
C SER A 115 8.58 -13.80 18.02
N LEU A 116 9.80 -13.26 18.13
CA LEU A 116 10.10 -11.87 17.76
C LEU A 116 9.90 -11.64 16.26
N TYR A 117 10.26 -12.60 15.42
CA TYR A 117 10.11 -12.48 13.97
C TYR A 117 8.62 -12.47 13.56
N ILE A 118 7.88 -13.45 14.08
CA ILE A 118 6.45 -13.62 13.79
C ILE A 118 5.64 -12.42 14.32
N THR A 119 5.98 -11.91 15.52
CA THR A 119 5.29 -10.73 16.08
C THR A 119 5.56 -9.46 15.28
N ILE A 120 6.78 -9.23 14.79
CA ILE A 120 7.09 -8.07 13.94
C ILE A 120 6.32 -8.13 12.62
N GLU A 121 6.23 -9.32 12.00
CA GLU A 121 5.46 -9.51 10.77
C GLU A 121 3.94 -9.31 10.99
N GLY A 122 3.42 -9.81 12.12
CA GLY A 122 2.05 -9.57 12.56
C GLY A 122 1.75 -8.08 12.75
N VAL A 123 2.63 -7.35 13.46
CA VAL A 123 2.47 -5.90 13.68
C VAL A 123 2.50 -5.13 12.35
N ARG A 124 3.42 -5.45 11.44
CA ARG A 124 3.48 -4.80 10.12
C ARG A 124 2.22 -5.05 9.29
N THR A 125 1.68 -6.25 9.35
CA THR A 125 0.44 -6.61 8.64
C THR A 125 -0.75 -5.83 9.18
N ILE A 126 -0.88 -5.73 10.51
CA ILE A 126 -1.94 -4.95 11.15
C ILE A 126 -1.79 -3.46 10.82
N GLN A 127 -0.59 -2.89 10.94
CA GLN A 127 -0.34 -1.48 10.60
C GLN A 127 -0.65 -1.17 9.13
N ALA A 128 -0.24 -2.05 8.21
CA ALA A 128 -0.56 -1.90 6.79
C ALA A 128 -2.08 -1.97 6.53
N SER A 129 -2.79 -2.89 7.20
CA SER A 129 -4.25 -2.98 7.08
C SER A 129 -4.95 -1.73 7.61
N GLY A 130 -4.47 -1.16 8.71
CA GLY A 130 -5.01 0.07 9.30
C GLY A 130 -4.80 1.29 8.40
N LEU A 131 -3.60 1.45 7.82
CA LEU A 131 -3.32 2.52 6.86
C LEU A 131 -4.23 2.42 5.63
N ASN A 132 -4.38 1.22 5.06
CA ASN A 132 -5.26 1.00 3.91
C ASN A 132 -6.74 1.29 4.24
N ALA A 133 -7.18 0.93 5.45
CA ALA A 133 -8.54 1.23 5.91
C ALA A 133 -8.76 2.74 6.06
N SER A 134 -7.78 3.47 6.60
CA SER A 134 -7.84 4.93 6.73
C SER A 134 -7.81 5.64 5.38
N GLU A 135 -7.05 5.14 4.40
CA GLU A 135 -7.02 5.69 3.04
C GLU A 135 -8.37 5.51 2.34
N ARG A 136 -9.01 4.34 2.49
CA ARG A 136 -10.36 4.09 1.98
C ARG A 136 -11.40 4.99 2.64
N ALA A 137 -11.35 5.11 3.97
CA ALA A 137 -12.24 5.99 4.71
C ALA A 137 -12.04 7.47 4.34
N ALA A 138 -10.80 7.90 4.08
CA ALA A 138 -10.51 9.24 3.60
C ALA A 138 -11.01 9.47 2.16
N ALA A 139 -10.86 8.48 1.27
CA ALA A 139 -11.40 8.53 -0.09
C ALA A 139 -12.94 8.62 -0.11
N ASP A 140 -13.60 7.92 0.81
CA ASP A 140 -15.05 7.98 0.98
C ASP A 140 -15.51 9.28 1.65
N ALA A 141 -14.75 9.81 2.62
CA ALA A 141 -15.05 11.06 3.29
C ALA A 141 -14.83 12.29 2.39
N ILE A 142 -13.80 12.30 1.53
CA ILE A 142 -13.57 13.36 0.53
C ILE A 142 -14.76 13.49 -0.43
N ALA A 143 -15.51 12.41 -0.66
CA ALA A 143 -16.79 12.44 -1.35
C ALA A 143 -17.94 12.90 -0.45
N THR A 144 -17.77 14.04 0.21
CA THR A 144 -18.74 14.60 1.14
C THR A 144 -20.10 14.81 0.46
N ALA A 145 -21.08 14.04 0.93
CA ALA A 145 -22.51 14.23 0.67
C ALA A 145 -23.00 15.61 1.15
N GLU A 146 -22.32 16.23 2.13
CA GLU A 146 -22.72 17.52 2.70
C GLU A 146 -22.44 18.70 1.77
N LEU A 147 -21.25 18.77 1.16
CA LEU A 147 -20.92 19.85 0.21
C LEU A 147 -21.71 19.71 -1.09
N THR A 148 -21.88 18.47 -1.57
CA THR A 148 -22.72 18.18 -2.73
C THR A 148 -24.17 18.56 -2.49
N ASN A 149 -24.75 18.24 -1.32
CA ASN A 149 -26.10 18.67 -0.97
C ASN A 149 -26.22 20.20 -0.89
N ALA A 150 -25.26 20.89 -0.27
CA ALA A 150 -25.27 22.36 -0.18
C ALA A 150 -25.17 23.05 -1.55
N LEU A 151 -24.30 22.56 -2.44
CA LEU A 151 -24.19 23.08 -3.81
C LEU A 151 -25.46 22.82 -4.63
N GLN A 152 -26.04 21.61 -4.51
CA GLN A 152 -27.27 21.24 -5.20
C GLN A 152 -28.49 22.04 -4.73
N THR A 153 -28.51 22.52 -3.48
CA THR A 153 -29.58 23.41 -3.00
C THR A 153 -29.45 24.83 -3.54
N HIS A 154 -28.24 25.33 -3.74
CA HIS A 154 -28.00 26.72 -4.17
C HIS A 154 -27.92 26.89 -5.69
N VAL A 155 -27.59 25.84 -6.43
CA VAL A 155 -27.45 25.87 -7.89
C VAL A 155 -28.41 24.85 -8.52
N PRO A 156 -29.61 25.27 -8.98
CA PRO A 156 -30.59 24.36 -9.54
C PRO A 156 -30.28 24.07 -11.01
N THR A 157 -29.21 23.32 -11.29
CA THR A 157 -28.87 22.90 -12.67
C THR A 157 -29.01 21.39 -12.84
N ARG A 158 -29.44 20.98 -14.04
CA ARG A 158 -29.69 19.57 -14.39
C ARG A 158 -28.39 18.75 -14.54
N TYR A 159 -27.26 19.42 -14.76
CA TYR A 159 -26.00 18.86 -15.20
C TYR A 159 -24.94 18.71 -14.09
N ILE A 160 -25.36 18.76 -12.82
CA ILE A 160 -24.46 18.59 -11.67
C ILE A 160 -24.17 17.10 -11.44
N ALA A 161 -22.90 16.76 -11.25
CA ALA A 161 -22.52 15.40 -10.93
C ALA A 161 -23.01 14.97 -9.53
N PRO A 162 -23.34 13.68 -9.35
CA PRO A 162 -23.76 13.15 -8.06
C PRO A 162 -22.65 13.20 -6.99
N ARG A 163 -21.37 13.23 -7.41
CA ARG A 163 -20.20 13.44 -6.54
C ARG A 163 -19.40 14.63 -7.06
N SER A 164 -19.18 15.64 -6.23
CA SER A 164 -18.31 16.76 -6.57
C SER A 164 -16.84 16.35 -6.48
N THR A 165 -16.08 16.69 -7.51
CA THR A 165 -14.61 16.59 -7.50
C THR A 165 -13.99 17.79 -6.78
N PHE A 166 -14.77 18.87 -6.61
CA PHE A 166 -14.33 20.13 -6.02
C PHE A 166 -14.39 20.12 -4.49
N LEU A 167 -13.34 20.63 -3.84
CA LEU A 167 -13.17 20.64 -2.39
C LEU A 167 -12.97 22.09 -1.91
N ALA A 168 -14.04 22.88 -1.95
CA ALA A 168 -14.02 24.26 -1.46
C ALA A 168 -15.24 24.54 -0.59
N ALA A 169 -15.05 24.45 0.73
CA ALA A 169 -16.11 24.65 1.72
C ALA A 169 -16.75 26.06 1.68
N ASN A 170 -15.99 27.08 1.27
CA ASN A 170 -16.44 28.49 1.27
C ASN A 170 -17.06 28.94 -0.06
N LEU A 171 -17.10 28.08 -1.07
CA LEU A 171 -17.58 28.45 -2.41
C LEU A 171 -19.08 28.87 -2.42
N PRO A 172 -20.00 28.20 -1.69
CA PRO A 172 -21.40 28.62 -1.66
C PRO A 172 -21.59 30.03 -1.10
N ALA A 173 -20.81 30.41 -0.07
CA ALA A 173 -20.87 31.75 0.51
C ALA A 173 -20.31 32.82 -0.45
N LEU A 174 -19.27 32.48 -1.22
CA LEU A 174 -18.65 33.38 -2.20
C LEU A 174 -19.55 33.63 -3.42
N LEU A 175 -20.35 32.65 -3.83
CA LEU A 175 -21.33 32.79 -4.92
C LEU A 175 -22.41 33.83 -4.63
N VAL A 176 -22.72 34.11 -3.37
CA VAL A 176 -23.73 35.12 -2.95
C VAL A 176 -23.09 36.51 -2.72
N SER A 177 -21.76 36.58 -2.67
CA SER A 177 -21.02 37.80 -2.36
C SER A 177 -20.93 38.76 -3.57
N PRO A 178 -20.63 40.07 -3.36
CA PRO A 178 -20.43 41.03 -4.46
C PRO A 178 -19.25 40.69 -5.39
N GLN A 179 -18.43 39.69 -5.04
CA GLN A 179 -17.33 39.16 -5.86
C GLN A 179 -17.80 38.13 -6.90
N PHE A 180 -19.12 37.95 -7.05
CA PHE A 180 -19.71 37.00 -7.99
C PHE A 180 -19.26 37.20 -9.43
N LYS A 181 -19.09 38.46 -9.89
CA LYS A 181 -18.77 38.73 -11.30
C LYS A 181 -17.40 38.15 -11.74
N PRO A 182 -16.27 38.44 -11.06
CA PRO A 182 -15.00 37.77 -11.34
C PRO A 182 -15.07 36.24 -11.25
N LEU A 183 -15.84 35.72 -10.29
CA LEU A 183 -15.99 34.29 -10.07
C LEU A 183 -16.77 33.61 -11.22
N HIS A 184 -17.83 34.26 -11.69
CA HIS A 184 -18.61 33.84 -12.83
C HIS A 184 -17.77 33.81 -14.11
N ASP A 185 -17.00 34.86 -14.38
CA ASP A 185 -16.12 34.93 -15.55
C ASP A 185 -15.04 33.85 -15.49
N PHE A 186 -14.46 33.61 -14.30
CA PHE A 186 -13.49 32.55 -14.08
C PHE A 186 -14.06 31.16 -14.41
N PHE A 187 -15.22 30.78 -13.86
CA PHE A 187 -15.82 29.48 -14.13
C PHE A 187 -16.33 29.36 -15.57
N THR A 188 -16.77 30.45 -16.19
CA THR A 188 -17.13 30.48 -17.62
C THR A 188 -15.92 30.20 -18.49
N ILE A 189 -14.77 30.81 -18.19
CA ILE A 189 -13.51 30.55 -18.90
C ILE A 189 -13.09 29.09 -18.74
N LEU A 190 -13.18 28.51 -17.54
CA LEU A 190 -12.89 27.09 -17.34
C LEU A 190 -13.80 26.16 -18.16
N ALA A 191 -15.07 26.52 -18.32
CA ALA A 191 -16.05 25.75 -19.08
C ALA A 191 -15.96 25.93 -20.60
N VAL A 192 -15.24 26.94 -21.11
CA VAL A 192 -15.15 27.25 -22.55
C VAL A 192 -13.74 27.07 -23.11
N CYS A 193 -12.71 27.46 -22.34
CA CYS A 193 -11.31 27.42 -22.77
C CYS A 193 -10.68 26.04 -22.53
N HIS A 194 -11.18 25.00 -23.19
CA HIS A 194 -10.63 23.64 -23.14
C HIS A 194 -10.75 22.91 -24.49
N THR A 195 -10.02 21.80 -24.62
CA THR A 195 -10.02 20.97 -25.83
C THR A 195 -10.80 19.66 -25.68
N ALA A 196 -11.41 19.43 -24.51
CA ALA A 196 -12.21 18.23 -24.26
C ALA A 196 -13.29 18.02 -25.35
N PRO A 197 -13.41 16.79 -25.93
CA PRO A 197 -14.50 16.43 -26.83
C PRO A 197 -15.87 16.46 -26.14
N ASN A 198 -16.92 16.21 -26.94
CA ASN A 198 -18.29 16.13 -26.42
C ASN A 198 -18.38 15.13 -25.26
N PRO A 199 -19.01 15.52 -24.14
CA PRO A 199 -19.11 14.67 -22.97
C PRO A 199 -20.07 13.50 -23.19
N THR A 200 -19.89 12.45 -22.39
CA THR A 200 -20.84 11.34 -22.31
C THR A 200 -21.95 11.71 -21.35
N LEU A 201 -23.20 11.80 -21.84
CA LEU A 201 -24.36 12.14 -21.03
C LEU A 201 -25.07 10.87 -20.54
N THR A 202 -25.10 10.67 -19.22
CA THR A 202 -25.79 9.54 -18.58
C THR A 202 -26.99 10.06 -17.81
N GLN A 203 -28.20 9.59 -18.14
CA GLN A 203 -29.39 9.96 -17.36
C GLN A 203 -29.40 9.20 -16.03
N LEU A 204 -29.60 9.93 -14.94
CA LEU A 204 -29.78 9.37 -13.60
C LEU A 204 -31.28 9.19 -13.32
N ASP A 205 -31.62 8.20 -12.51
CA ASP A 205 -33.01 7.89 -12.08
C ASP A 205 -33.70 9.08 -11.38
N THR A 206 -32.91 10.04 -10.87
CA THR A 206 -33.38 11.27 -10.24
C THR A 206 -33.82 12.37 -11.22
N GLY A 207 -33.75 12.12 -12.54
CA GLY A 207 -34.06 13.10 -13.61
C GLY A 207 -32.90 14.04 -13.96
N ARG A 208 -31.78 13.96 -13.22
CA ARG A 208 -30.54 14.68 -13.51
C ARG A 208 -29.72 13.98 -14.60
N VAL A 209 -28.77 14.70 -15.18
CA VAL A 209 -27.86 14.18 -16.21
C VAL A 209 -26.45 14.25 -15.68
N ASP A 210 -25.81 13.10 -15.53
CA ASP A 210 -24.38 13.03 -15.24
C ASP A 210 -23.59 13.25 -16.54
N VAL A 211 -22.62 14.16 -16.49
CA VAL A 211 -21.86 14.62 -17.66
C VAL A 211 -20.43 14.13 -17.53
N GLY A 212 -20.10 13.00 -18.13
CA GLY A 212 -18.75 12.43 -18.10
C GLY A 212 -17.82 13.14 -19.09
N TYR A 213 -16.82 13.87 -18.59
CA TYR A 213 -15.79 14.48 -19.42
C TYR A 213 -14.63 13.52 -19.66
N SER A 214 -14.21 13.41 -20.91
CA SER A 214 -12.92 12.81 -21.30
C SER A 214 -12.07 13.91 -21.92
N ALA A 215 -10.79 14.02 -21.55
CA ALA A 215 -9.87 14.99 -22.13
C ALA A 215 -8.51 14.34 -22.39
N GLN A 216 -7.68 14.99 -23.22
CA GLN A 216 -6.33 14.51 -23.52
C GLN A 216 -5.38 14.67 -22.32
N SER A 217 -5.61 15.68 -21.48
CA SER A 217 -4.91 15.91 -20.23
C SER A 217 -5.84 15.70 -19.03
N PRO A 218 -5.39 15.02 -17.95
CA PRO A 218 -6.19 14.89 -16.73
C PRO A 218 -6.48 16.24 -16.06
N ASP A 219 -5.61 17.24 -16.26
CA ASP A 219 -5.79 18.57 -15.69
C ASP A 219 -6.97 19.31 -16.35
N GLU A 220 -7.08 19.23 -17.69
CA GLU A 220 -8.23 19.80 -18.41
C GLU A 220 -9.53 19.12 -17.98
N GLN A 221 -9.51 17.79 -17.83
CA GLN A 221 -10.67 17.03 -17.36
C GLN A 221 -11.11 17.51 -15.97
N ALA A 222 -10.17 17.74 -15.05
CA ALA A 222 -10.45 18.21 -13.70
C ALA A 222 -10.99 19.65 -13.67
N LEU A 223 -10.49 20.54 -14.53
CA LEU A 223 -10.96 21.92 -14.62
C LEU A 223 -12.42 22.00 -15.13
N VAL A 224 -12.74 21.25 -16.18
CA VAL A 224 -14.10 21.23 -16.75
C VAL A 224 -15.08 20.52 -15.82
N ALA A 225 -14.65 19.44 -15.15
CA ALA A 225 -15.43 18.80 -14.10
C ALA A 225 -15.69 19.74 -12.91
N GLY A 226 -14.67 20.49 -12.49
CA GLY A 226 -14.79 21.50 -11.44
C GLY A 226 -15.80 22.59 -11.79
N ALA A 227 -15.75 23.15 -13.01
CA ALA A 227 -16.70 24.16 -13.46
C ALA A 227 -18.14 23.64 -13.49
N ARG A 228 -18.35 22.41 -13.97
CA ARG A 228 -19.66 21.72 -13.95
C ARG A 228 -20.22 21.59 -12.54
N ASP A 229 -19.38 21.25 -11.56
CA ASP A 229 -19.81 21.04 -10.17
C ASP A 229 -20.33 22.34 -9.53
N VAL A 230 -19.97 23.52 -10.07
CA VAL A 230 -20.47 24.85 -9.66
C VAL A 230 -21.63 25.34 -10.54
N GLY A 231 -22.08 24.53 -11.50
CA GLY A 231 -23.20 24.83 -12.40
C GLY A 231 -22.82 25.33 -13.80
N PHE A 232 -21.54 25.51 -14.10
CA PHE A 232 -21.04 25.89 -15.44
C PHE A 232 -20.69 24.62 -16.23
N ALA A 233 -21.72 23.91 -16.69
CA ALA A 233 -21.54 22.65 -17.41
C ALA A 233 -21.33 22.85 -18.91
N PHE A 234 -20.30 22.21 -19.46
CA PHE A 234 -20.10 22.08 -20.91
C PHE A 234 -20.93 20.88 -21.41
N VAL A 235 -21.83 21.11 -22.38
CA VAL A 235 -22.80 20.09 -22.83
C VAL A 235 -22.48 19.55 -24.21
N GLU A 236 -22.24 20.43 -25.18
CA GLU A 236 -22.01 20.05 -26.58
C GLU A 236 -21.14 21.10 -27.27
N ARG A 237 -20.22 20.65 -28.10
CA ARG A 237 -19.53 21.45 -29.12
C ARG A 237 -20.10 21.07 -30.48
N ARG A 238 -20.81 22.01 -31.10
CA ARG A 238 -21.26 21.90 -32.48
C ARG A 238 -20.14 22.37 -33.40
N LEU A 239 -19.92 21.67 -34.50
CA LEU A 239 -19.04 22.14 -35.57
C LEU A 239 -19.81 23.20 -36.37
N ASP A 240 -19.15 24.31 -36.67
CA ASP A 240 -19.70 25.29 -37.60
C ASP A 240 -19.69 24.64 -38.99
N GLU A 241 -20.88 24.28 -39.49
CA GLU A 241 -21.06 23.88 -40.89
C GLU A 241 -20.73 25.10 -41.76
N MET A 242 -19.56 25.09 -42.42
CA MET A 242 -19.21 26.05 -43.48
C MET A 242 -19.78 25.60 -44.83
#